data_AF-A0A967H3X8-F1
#
_entry.id   AF-A0A967H3X8-F1
#
_cell.length_a   1.000
_cell.length_b   1.000
_cell.length_c   1.000
_cell.angle_alpha   90.00
_cell.angle_beta   90.00
_cell.angle_gamma   90.00
#
_symmetry.space_group_name_H-M   'P 1'
#
loop_
_entity.id
_entity.type
_entity.pdbx_description
1 polymer ?
#
loop_
_entity_poly.entity_id
_entity_poly.type
_entity_poly.pdbx_seq_one_letter_code
_entity_poly.pdbx_strand_id
1 'polypeptide(L)'
;MLSAFTLKASQVYLSLFLAIVFEQILQGVAGMGSGSHLSSIIILLLAAWICLFAGQSRLHLVKTITRADARRERLQRYFSPGVGEILEEREEDDLALGQECELTVLFTDIRGFTELSAQLTSHDVIRLLNTYHARMVEAVFRHGGTLDKYLGDGLMAYFNAPVGQPDHAARAVRCALAMDDELTALNSDPWWPGRRRIEAGIGIHTGRAIVGDIGAPHRR
;
A
#
# COMPACT_ATOMS: atom_id res chain seq x y z
N MET A 1 -10.97 -9.19 -18.74
CA MET A 1 -10.95 -10.49 -19.44
C MET A 1 -10.25 -11.64 -18.67
N LEU A 2 -9.76 -11.45 -17.44
CA LEU A 2 -9.04 -12.50 -16.68
C LEU A 2 -9.90 -13.35 -15.72
N SER A 3 -11.19 -13.06 -15.51
CA SER A 3 -12.05 -13.85 -14.61
C SER A 3 -12.68 -15.09 -15.25
N ALA A 4 -12.50 -15.30 -16.56
CA ALA A 4 -13.09 -16.43 -17.28
C ALA A 4 -12.36 -17.77 -17.04
N PHE A 5 -11.18 -17.75 -16.41
CA PHE A 5 -10.35 -18.94 -16.17
C PHE A 5 -10.14 -19.27 -14.68
N THR A 6 -10.97 -18.74 -13.78
CA THR A 6 -10.96 -19.23 -12.39
C THR A 6 -11.73 -20.54 -12.31
N LEU A 7 -11.10 -21.65 -12.74
CA LEU A 7 -11.63 -22.98 -12.46
C LEU A 7 -11.76 -23.14 -10.95
N LYS A 8 -13.00 -23.19 -10.46
CA LYS A 8 -13.26 -23.44 -9.04
C LYS A 8 -12.74 -24.84 -8.72
N ALA A 9 -12.16 -25.04 -7.54
CA ALA A 9 -11.63 -26.34 -7.11
C ALA A 9 -12.66 -27.46 -7.27
N SER A 10 -13.95 -27.18 -7.05
CA SER A 10 -15.05 -28.10 -7.28
C SER A 10 -15.18 -28.60 -8.73
N GLN A 11 -14.91 -27.75 -9.72
CA GLN A 11 -14.95 -28.12 -11.14
C GLN A 11 -13.77 -29.04 -11.51
N VAL A 12 -12.60 -28.81 -10.91
CA VAL A 12 -11.42 -29.65 -11.10
C VAL A 12 -11.67 -31.05 -10.52
N TYR A 13 -12.16 -31.13 -9.28
CA TYR A 13 -12.49 -32.42 -8.65
C TYR A 13 -13.57 -33.19 -9.41
N LEU A 14 -14.60 -32.50 -9.90
CA LEU A 14 -15.67 -33.12 -10.69
C LEU A 14 -15.16 -33.68 -12.02
N SER A 15 -14.30 -32.93 -12.72
CA SER A 15 -13.73 -33.39 -14.00
C SER A 15 -12.81 -34.60 -13.83
N LEU A 16 -12.02 -34.63 -12.75
CA LEU A 16 -11.13 -35.74 -12.43
C LEU A 16 -11.91 -37.01 -12.09
N PHE A 17 -12.97 -36.86 -11.27
CA PHE A 17 -13.87 -37.97 -10.95
C PHE A 17 -14.52 -38.56 -12.20
N LEU A 18 -15.02 -37.71 -13.10
CA LEU A 18 -15.64 -38.15 -14.35
C LEU A 18 -14.65 -38.90 -15.27
N ALA A 19 -13.40 -38.42 -15.35
CA ALA A 19 -12.34 -39.07 -16.12
C ALA A 19 -12.00 -40.47 -15.58
N ILE A 20 -11.87 -40.62 -14.25
CA ILE A 20 -11.60 -41.91 -13.61
C ILE A 20 -12.74 -42.91 -13.86
N VAL A 21 -13.99 -42.47 -13.71
CA VAL A 21 -15.17 -43.33 -13.94
C VAL A 21 -15.25 -43.77 -15.40
N PHE A 22 -15.00 -42.86 -16.35
CA PHE A 22 -15.04 -43.17 -17.78
C PHE A 22 -13.98 -44.20 -18.18
N GLU A 23 -12.74 -44.06 -17.67
CA GLU A 23 -11.66 -45.01 -17.97
C GLU A 23 -11.94 -46.41 -17.40
N GLN A 24 -12.52 -46.51 -16.20
CA GLN A 24 -12.92 -47.79 -15.63
C GLN A 24 -14.03 -48.49 -16.45
N ILE A 25 -14.97 -47.71 -17.00
CA ILE A 25 -16.01 -48.24 -17.88
C ILE A 25 -15.39 -48.78 -19.18
N LEU A 26 -14.47 -48.03 -19.80
CA LEU A 26 -13.79 -48.46 -21.03
C LEU A 26 -12.97 -49.74 -20.81
N GLN A 27 -12.25 -49.84 -19.69
CA GLN A 27 -11.48 -51.05 -19.36
C GLN A 27 -12.38 -52.27 -19.10
N GLY A 28 -13.53 -52.04 -18.46
CA GLY A 28 -14.56 -53.08 -18.26
C GLY A 28 -15.15 -53.58 -19.57
N VAL A 29 -15.41 -52.69 -20.53
CA VAL A 29 -15.91 -53.05 -21.87
C VAL A 29 -14.83 -53.75 -22.72
N ALA A 30 -13.55 -53.39 -22.53
CA ALA A 30 -12.43 -53.99 -23.26
C ALA A 30 -11.98 -55.36 -22.74
N GLY A 31 -12.54 -55.86 -21.63
CA GLY A 31 -12.25 -57.19 -21.09
C GLY A 31 -10.80 -57.39 -20.62
N MET A 32 -10.12 -56.31 -20.21
CA MET A 32 -8.71 -56.36 -19.79
C MET A 32 -8.54 -57.02 -18.42
N GLY A 33 -7.43 -57.73 -18.20
CA GLY A 33 -7.15 -58.44 -16.96
C GLY A 33 -6.92 -57.52 -15.76
N SER A 34 -7.20 -58.00 -14.55
CA SER A 34 -7.24 -57.21 -13.29
C SER A 34 -5.99 -56.37 -12.99
N GLY A 35 -4.83 -56.72 -13.56
CA GLY A 35 -3.56 -55.98 -13.40
C GLY A 35 -3.51 -54.63 -14.12
N SER A 36 -4.19 -54.45 -15.26
CA SER A 36 -4.18 -53.18 -16.00
C SER A 36 -4.99 -52.08 -15.30
N HIS A 37 -6.05 -52.46 -14.58
CA HIS A 37 -6.87 -51.54 -13.79
C HIS A 37 -6.06 -50.83 -12.70
N LEU A 38 -5.16 -51.55 -12.02
CA LEU A 38 -4.32 -50.99 -10.96
C LEU A 38 -3.33 -49.96 -11.51
N SER A 39 -2.72 -50.26 -12.66
CA SER A 39 -1.76 -49.34 -13.30
C SER A 39 -2.40 -48.04 -13.76
N SER A 40 -3.61 -48.08 -14.34
CA SER A 40 -4.36 -46.89 -14.75
C SER A 40 -4.76 -46.01 -13.56
N ILE A 41 -5.25 -46.61 -12.48
CA ILE A 41 -5.62 -45.87 -11.27
C ILE A 41 -4.40 -45.11 -10.71
N ILE A 42 -3.23 -45.75 -10.66
CA ILE A 42 -2.00 -45.12 -10.16
C ILE A 42 -1.58 -43.94 -11.05
N ILE A 43 -1.63 -44.10 -12.38
CA ILE A 43 -1.26 -43.04 -13.33
C ILE A 43 -2.21 -41.83 -13.21
N LEU A 44 -3.53 -42.07 -13.11
CA LEU A 44 -4.52 -41.00 -12.96
C LEU A 44 -4.37 -40.24 -11.64
N LEU A 45 -4.10 -40.96 -10.54
CA LEU A 45 -3.85 -40.35 -9.23
C LEU A 45 -2.57 -39.50 -9.24
N LEU A 46 -1.51 -39.97 -9.90
CA LEU A 46 -0.26 -39.22 -10.03
C LEU A 46 -0.47 -37.94 -10.86
N ALA A 47 -1.17 -38.04 -11.99
CA ALA A 47 -1.49 -36.89 -12.84
C ALA A 47 -2.36 -35.85 -12.09
N ALA A 48 -3.36 -36.32 -11.34
CA ALA A 48 -4.18 -35.46 -10.48
C ALA A 48 -3.34 -34.71 -9.44
N TRP A 49 -2.43 -35.43 -8.77
CA TRP A 49 -1.57 -34.86 -7.75
C TRP A 49 -0.64 -33.78 -8.32
N ILE A 50 -0.03 -34.02 -9.48
CA ILE A 50 0.83 -33.03 -10.17
C ILE A 50 0.01 -31.77 -10.54
N CYS A 51 -1.20 -31.93 -11.09
CA CYS A 51 -2.06 -30.80 -11.44
C CYS A 51 -2.48 -29.98 -10.22
N LEU A 52 -2.84 -30.63 -9.11
CA LEU A 52 -3.19 -29.95 -7.87
C LEU A 52 -1.99 -29.21 -7.28
N PHE A 53 -0.82 -29.86 -7.27
CA PHE A 53 0.43 -29.26 -6.79
C PHE A 53 0.80 -28.01 -7.61
N ALA A 54 0.82 -28.12 -8.95
CA ALA A 54 1.13 -26.98 -9.83
C ALA A 54 0.12 -25.83 -9.67
N GLY A 55 -1.18 -26.14 -9.50
CA GLY A 55 -2.22 -25.16 -9.24
C GLY A 55 -2.03 -24.43 -7.90
N GLN A 56 -1.72 -25.19 -6.85
CA GLN A 56 -1.45 -24.63 -5.52
C GLN A 56 -0.20 -23.75 -5.52
N SER A 57 0.91 -24.19 -6.13
CA SER A 57 2.15 -23.41 -6.23
C SER A 57 1.92 -22.08 -6.96
N ARG A 58 1.14 -22.09 -8.05
CA ARG A 58 0.81 -20.88 -8.81
C ARG A 58 -0.06 -19.90 -8.01
N LEU A 59 -1.05 -20.40 -7.28
CA LEU A 59 -1.87 -19.58 -6.38
C LEU A 59 -1.05 -19.01 -5.22
N HIS A 60 -0.09 -19.76 -4.71
CA HIS A 60 0.83 -19.29 -3.68
C HIS A 60 1.68 -18.13 -4.20
N LEU A 61 2.27 -18.28 -5.39
CA LEU A 61 3.10 -17.24 -6.02
C LEU A 61 2.32 -15.96 -6.30
N VAL A 62 1.10 -16.08 -6.85
CA VAL A 62 0.24 -14.91 -7.14
C VAL A 62 -0.14 -14.17 -5.85
N LYS A 63 -0.39 -14.90 -4.76
CA LYS A 63 -0.65 -14.29 -3.44
C LYS A 63 0.57 -13.58 -2.87
N THR A 64 1.78 -14.11 -3.09
CA THR A 64 3.02 -13.45 -2.64
C THR A 64 3.28 -12.16 -3.42
N ILE A 65 3.09 -12.18 -4.75
CA ILE A 65 3.30 -10.99 -5.61
C ILE A 65 2.28 -9.90 -5.30
N THR A 66 0.98 -10.25 -5.19
CA THR A 66 -0.06 -9.25 -4.86
C THR A 66 0.12 -8.62 -3.48
N ARG A 67 0.70 -9.35 -2.51
CA ARG A 67 1.06 -8.80 -1.20
C ARG A 67 2.27 -7.86 -1.27
N ALA A 68 3.26 -8.18 -2.11
CA ALA A 68 4.44 -7.33 -2.30
C ALA A 68 4.08 -5.99 -2.98
N ASP A 69 3.23 -6.02 -4.02
CA ASP A 69 2.84 -4.81 -4.75
C ASP A 69 1.95 -3.88 -3.91
N ALA A 70 0.97 -4.43 -3.19
CA ALA A 70 0.11 -3.64 -2.29
C ALA A 70 0.87 -3.07 -1.06
N ARG A 71 1.99 -3.68 -0.69
CA ARG A 71 2.89 -3.21 0.39
C ARG A 71 3.74 -2.04 -0.10
N ARG A 72 4.33 -2.17 -1.28
CA ARG A 72 5.11 -1.09 -1.93
C ARG A 72 4.29 0.16 -2.15
N GLU A 73 3.07 0.04 -2.68
CA GLU A 73 2.19 1.20 -2.88
C GLU A 73 1.80 1.89 -1.58
N ARG A 74 1.70 1.16 -0.46
CA ARG A 74 1.32 1.74 0.83
C ARG A 74 2.50 2.48 1.46
N LEU A 75 3.70 1.91 1.39
CA LEU A 75 4.92 2.53 1.90
C LEU A 75 5.30 3.76 1.07
N GLN A 76 5.20 3.71 -0.26
CA GLN A 76 5.49 4.84 -1.14
C GLN A 76 4.57 6.06 -0.94
N ARG A 77 3.39 5.88 -0.33
CA ARG A 77 2.49 7.01 -0.01
C ARG A 77 2.92 7.80 1.23
N TYR A 78 3.72 7.19 2.11
CA TYR A 78 4.12 7.81 3.38
C TYR A 78 5.61 8.16 3.41
N PHE A 79 6.42 7.48 2.59
CA PHE A 79 7.86 7.67 2.52
C PHE A 79 8.26 8.33 1.19
N SER A 80 9.27 9.22 1.21
CA SER A 80 9.83 9.74 -0.03
C SER A 80 10.34 8.59 -0.91
N PRO A 81 10.36 8.73 -2.26
CA PRO A 81 10.70 7.63 -3.17
C PRO A 81 12.02 6.91 -2.86
N GLY A 82 13.00 7.58 -2.24
CA GLY A 82 14.28 6.98 -1.82
C GLY A 82 14.26 6.27 -0.46
N VAL A 83 13.27 6.55 0.40
CA VAL A 83 13.14 5.90 1.72
C VAL A 83 12.46 4.55 1.61
N GLY A 84 11.58 4.37 0.62
CA GLY A 84 10.91 3.08 0.35
C GLY A 84 11.89 1.94 0.03
N GLU A 85 12.97 2.22 -0.72
CA GLU A 85 14.00 1.23 -1.04
C GLU A 85 14.84 0.85 0.19
N ILE A 86 15.18 1.83 1.05
CA ILE A 86 15.96 1.62 2.28
C ILE A 86 15.15 0.82 3.32
N LEU A 87 13.83 0.94 3.31
CA LEU A 87 12.93 0.15 4.16
C LEU A 87 12.82 -1.31 3.74
N GLU A 88 13.11 -1.67 2.47
CA GLU A 88 13.12 -3.07 2.03
C GLU A 88 14.32 -3.86 2.59
N GLU A 89 15.38 -3.17 3.04
CA GLU A 89 16.60 -3.77 3.60
C GLU A 89 16.60 -3.93 5.13
N ARG A 90 15.73 -3.21 5.86
CA ARG A 90 15.63 -3.34 7.32
C ARG A 90 14.72 -4.51 7.71
N GLU A 91 15.17 -5.36 8.64
CA GLU A 91 14.37 -6.46 9.18
C GLU A 91 13.07 -5.94 9.80
N GLU A 92 11.94 -6.64 9.52
CA GLU A 92 10.58 -6.28 9.98
C GLU A 92 10.47 -6.07 11.49
N ASP A 93 11.36 -6.66 12.29
CA ASP A 93 11.32 -6.64 13.75
C ASP A 93 11.67 -5.25 14.35
N ASP A 94 12.55 -4.48 13.70
CA ASP A 94 13.03 -3.20 14.25
C ASP A 94 11.96 -2.09 14.19
N LEU A 95 11.09 -2.10 13.17
CA LEU A 95 9.99 -1.14 13.05
C LEU A 95 8.78 -1.51 13.94
N ALA A 96 8.62 -2.80 14.26
CA ALA A 96 7.51 -3.30 15.06
C ALA A 96 7.68 -2.99 16.57
N LEU A 97 8.92 -2.86 17.05
CA LEU A 97 9.21 -2.60 18.47
C LEU A 97 9.25 -1.10 18.82
N GLY A 98 9.37 -0.23 17.82
CA GLY A 98 9.49 1.22 18.01
C GLY A 98 10.89 1.63 18.49
N GLN A 99 11.51 2.54 17.75
CA GLN A 99 12.84 3.07 18.06
C GLN A 99 12.72 4.46 18.69
N GLU A 100 13.32 4.67 19.87
CA GLU A 100 13.45 6.00 20.43
C GLU A 100 14.55 6.77 19.67
N CYS A 101 14.19 7.89 19.05
CA CYS A 101 15.12 8.78 18.37
C CYS A 101 14.73 10.25 18.58
N GLU A 102 15.70 11.15 18.44
CA GLU A 102 15.39 12.57 18.30
C GLU A 102 14.92 12.84 16.88
N LEU A 103 13.82 13.56 16.70
CA LEU A 103 13.29 13.88 15.38
C LEU A 103 12.72 15.29 15.36
N THR A 104 12.54 15.83 14.15
CA THR A 104 11.81 17.08 13.97
C THR A 104 10.45 16.77 13.37
N VAL A 105 9.39 17.19 14.03
CA VAL A 105 8.01 17.14 13.53
C VAL A 105 7.66 18.48 12.89
N LEU A 106 6.95 18.42 11.77
CA LEU A 106 6.30 19.53 11.12
C LEU A 106 4.81 19.22 11.01
N PHE A 107 3.96 20.18 11.35
CA PHE A 107 2.54 20.11 11.05
C PHE A 107 2.08 21.37 10.33
N THR A 108 1.11 21.21 9.44
CA THR A 108 0.45 22.33 8.75
C THR A 108 -1.03 22.29 9.03
N ASP A 109 -1.70 23.44 9.04
CA ASP A 109 -3.15 23.55 9.19
C ASP A 109 -3.69 24.76 8.42
N ILE A 110 -4.86 24.65 7.77
CA ILE A 110 -5.42 25.74 6.97
C ILE A 110 -6.17 26.71 7.89
N ARG A 111 -5.82 28.00 7.82
CA ARG A 111 -6.47 29.02 8.63
C ARG A 111 -7.92 29.23 8.19
N GLY A 112 -8.84 29.16 9.15
CA GLY A 112 -10.26 29.41 8.90
C GLY A 112 -10.95 28.33 8.05
N PHE A 113 -10.38 27.12 7.97
CA PHE A 113 -10.92 26.06 7.12
C PHE A 113 -12.34 25.64 7.51
N THR A 114 -12.67 25.60 8.80
CA THR A 114 -14.03 25.24 9.25
C THR A 114 -15.08 26.17 8.65
N GLU A 115 -14.83 27.48 8.64
CA GLU A 115 -15.74 28.46 8.03
C GLU A 115 -15.74 28.38 6.51
N LEU A 116 -14.56 28.15 5.90
CA LEU A 116 -14.40 28.00 4.46
C LEU A 116 -15.19 26.78 3.94
N SER A 117 -15.04 25.63 4.60
CA SER A 117 -15.66 24.37 4.20
C SER A 117 -17.18 24.41 4.30
N ALA A 118 -17.73 25.18 5.24
CA ALA A 118 -19.18 25.39 5.35
C ALA A 118 -19.79 26.15 4.15
N GLN A 119 -18.98 26.92 3.42
CA GLN A 119 -19.41 27.70 2.25
C GLN A 119 -19.20 26.94 0.92
N LEU A 120 -18.52 25.80 0.95
CA LEU A 120 -18.15 25.03 -0.23
C LEU A 120 -19.04 23.78 -0.34
N THR A 121 -19.23 23.31 -1.58
CA THR A 121 -19.83 21.98 -1.77
C THR A 121 -18.83 20.91 -1.32
N SER A 122 -19.31 19.74 -0.90
CA SER A 122 -18.43 18.64 -0.48
C SER A 122 -17.41 18.25 -1.57
N HIS A 123 -17.81 18.33 -2.84
CA HIS A 123 -16.91 18.06 -3.96
C HIS A 123 -15.80 19.12 -4.08
N ASP A 124 -16.13 20.39 -3.88
CA ASP A 124 -15.15 21.48 -3.91
C ASP A 124 -14.17 21.41 -2.73
N VAL A 125 -14.66 21.05 -1.54
CA VAL A 125 -13.81 20.80 -0.35
C VAL A 125 -12.81 19.68 -0.63
N ILE A 126 -13.27 18.54 -1.15
CA ILE A 126 -12.38 17.41 -1.47
C ILE A 126 -11.33 17.82 -2.51
N ARG A 127 -11.74 18.55 -3.55
CA ARG A 127 -10.81 19.02 -4.59
C ARG A 127 -9.78 19.99 -4.04
N LEU A 128 -10.20 20.92 -3.17
CA LEU A 128 -9.31 21.85 -2.48
C LEU A 128 -8.29 21.09 -1.64
N LEU A 129 -8.74 20.19 -0.77
CA LEU A 129 -7.88 19.39 0.11
C LEU A 129 -6.89 18.53 -0.66
N ASN A 130 -7.35 17.81 -1.69
CA ASN A 130 -6.45 16.97 -2.49
C ASN A 130 -5.37 17.79 -3.19
N THR A 131 -5.72 18.97 -3.70
CA THR A 131 -4.77 19.83 -4.40
C THR A 131 -3.78 20.47 -3.42
N TYR A 132 -4.25 20.96 -2.28
CA TYR A 132 -3.40 21.48 -1.20
C TYR A 132 -2.45 20.40 -0.68
N HIS A 133 -2.98 19.24 -0.27
CA HIS A 133 -2.18 18.13 0.26
C HIS A 133 -1.14 17.65 -0.75
N ALA A 134 -1.47 17.55 -2.04
CA ALA A 134 -0.51 17.15 -3.06
C ALA A 134 0.74 18.06 -3.08
N ARG A 135 0.55 19.39 -3.05
CA ARG A 135 1.64 20.36 -3.04
C ARG A 135 2.46 20.30 -1.75
N MET A 136 1.79 20.23 -0.61
CA MET A 136 2.47 20.20 0.68
C MET A 136 3.27 18.90 0.88
N VAL A 137 2.70 17.76 0.50
CA VAL A 137 3.38 16.45 0.56
C VAL A 137 4.57 16.40 -0.39
N GLU A 138 4.46 16.98 -1.59
CA GLU A 138 5.59 17.08 -2.50
C GLU A 138 6.75 17.85 -1.86
N ALA A 139 6.47 18.97 -1.17
CA ALA A 139 7.48 19.71 -0.41
C ALA A 139 8.12 18.83 0.69
N VAL A 140 7.32 18.09 1.47
CA VAL A 140 7.83 17.15 2.49
C VAL A 140 8.85 16.19 1.87
N PHE A 141 8.48 15.51 0.79
CA PHE A 141 9.33 14.51 0.15
C PHE A 141 10.57 15.14 -0.49
N ARG A 142 10.44 16.31 -1.13
CA ARG A 142 11.56 17.06 -1.73
C ARG A 142 12.65 17.39 -0.71
N HIS A 143 12.27 17.58 0.56
CA HIS A 143 13.19 17.87 1.66
C HIS A 143 13.62 16.63 2.48
N GLY A 144 13.17 15.44 2.10
CA GLY A 144 13.51 14.17 2.74
C GLY A 144 12.70 13.89 4.00
N GLY A 145 11.56 14.55 4.19
CA GLY A 145 10.63 14.22 5.26
C GLY A 145 9.81 12.98 4.94
N THR A 146 9.19 12.45 5.98
CA THR A 146 8.26 11.32 5.95
C THR A 146 6.88 11.84 6.34
N LEU A 147 5.85 11.53 5.56
CA LEU A 147 4.47 11.85 5.89
C LEU A 147 3.95 10.84 6.91
N ASP A 148 3.49 11.33 8.06
CA ASP A 148 2.88 10.49 9.09
C ASP A 148 1.38 10.30 8.79
N LYS A 149 0.63 11.41 8.75
CA LYS A 149 -0.80 11.38 8.44
C LYS A 149 -1.34 12.73 7.99
N TYR A 150 -2.52 12.67 7.36
CA TYR A 150 -3.39 13.83 7.18
C TYR A 150 -4.18 14.10 8.46
N LEU A 151 -4.38 15.38 8.77
CA LEU A 151 -5.08 15.88 9.95
C LEU A 151 -6.22 16.81 9.50
N GLY A 152 -7.25 16.24 8.89
CA GLY A 152 -8.35 17.04 8.32
C GLY A 152 -7.87 17.88 7.14
N ASP A 153 -7.74 19.18 7.36
CA ASP A 153 -7.20 20.19 6.45
C ASP A 153 -5.70 20.44 6.57
N GLY A 154 -5.08 19.75 7.53
CA GLY A 154 -3.65 19.75 7.76
C GLY A 154 -2.94 18.45 7.41
N LEU A 155 -1.63 18.45 7.63
CA LEU A 155 -0.81 17.24 7.61
C LEU A 155 0.23 17.27 8.72
N MET A 156 0.75 16.10 9.06
CA MET A 156 1.89 15.91 9.95
C MET A 156 2.96 15.12 9.22
N ALA A 157 4.19 15.63 9.28
CA ALA A 157 5.38 15.00 8.75
C ALA A 157 6.50 15.02 9.80
N TYR A 158 7.47 14.12 9.65
CA TYR A 158 8.66 14.10 10.50
C TYR A 158 9.93 13.88 9.68
N PHE A 159 11.05 14.27 10.27
CA PHE A 159 12.40 14.19 9.72
C PHE A 159 13.30 13.47 10.72
N ASN A 160 14.40 12.87 10.24
CA ASN A 160 15.30 11.98 11.02
C ASN A 160 14.82 10.53 11.24
N ALA A 161 13.68 10.14 10.67
CA ALA A 161 13.21 8.76 10.68
C ALA A 161 12.51 8.42 9.35
N PRO A 162 12.56 7.15 8.89
CA PRO A 162 13.28 6.01 9.47
C PRO A 162 14.80 6.06 9.18
N VAL A 163 15.23 6.95 8.30
CA VAL A 163 16.64 7.18 7.96
C VAL A 163 17.18 8.37 8.74
N GLY A 164 18.33 8.19 9.38
CA GLY A 164 19.02 9.24 10.11
C GLY A 164 19.45 10.40 9.20
N GLN A 165 19.19 11.62 9.63
CA GLN A 165 19.42 12.90 8.96
C GLN A 165 20.00 13.89 9.97
N PRO A 166 21.32 14.08 10.06
CA PRO A 166 21.93 15.01 11.02
C PRO A 166 21.44 16.46 10.91
N ASP A 167 20.93 16.86 9.73
CA ASP A 167 20.38 18.19 9.47
C ASP A 167 18.83 18.23 9.49
N HIS A 168 18.17 17.28 10.17
CA HIS A 168 16.70 17.12 10.18
C HIS A 168 15.94 18.40 10.55
N ALA A 169 16.40 19.16 11.55
CA ALA A 169 15.77 20.42 11.93
C ALA A 169 15.86 21.47 10.80
N ALA A 170 17.01 21.57 10.14
CA ALA A 170 17.21 22.49 9.02
C ALA A 170 16.39 22.06 7.79
N ARG A 171 16.23 20.75 7.56
CA ARG A 171 15.32 20.21 6.52
C ARG A 171 13.88 20.60 6.76
N ALA A 172 13.39 20.47 7.99
CA ALA A 172 12.03 20.86 8.35
C ALA A 172 11.78 22.36 8.10
N VAL A 173 12.73 23.22 8.47
CA VAL A 173 12.63 24.67 8.20
C VAL A 173 12.63 24.98 6.70
N ARG A 174 13.52 24.36 5.92
CA ARG A 174 13.53 24.51 4.46
C ARG A 174 12.22 24.02 3.83
N CYS A 175 11.69 22.91 4.34
CA CYS A 175 10.39 22.38 3.93
C CYS A 175 9.25 23.37 4.21
N ALA A 176 9.23 23.99 5.39
CA ALA A 176 8.20 24.97 5.73
C ALA A 176 8.26 26.21 4.81
N LEU A 177 9.46 26.68 4.47
CA LEU A 177 9.63 27.77 3.50
C LEU A 177 9.13 27.37 2.10
N ALA A 178 9.48 26.17 1.64
CA ALA A 178 8.99 25.66 0.36
C ALA A 178 7.46 25.48 0.35
N MET A 179 6.85 25.07 1.47
CA MET A 179 5.39 25.00 1.60
C MET A 179 4.73 26.37 1.49
N ASP A 180 5.33 27.42 2.06
CA ASP A 180 4.84 28.80 1.93
C ASP A 180 4.93 29.31 0.48
N ASP A 181 6.01 28.99 -0.23
CA ASP A 181 6.17 29.29 -1.66
C ASP A 181 5.13 28.55 -2.51
N GLU A 182 4.92 27.24 -2.27
CA GLU A 182 3.92 26.44 -2.97
C GLU A 182 2.50 26.94 -2.68
N LEU A 183 2.21 27.38 -1.44
CA LEU A 183 0.93 27.99 -1.08
C LEU A 183 0.70 29.32 -1.83
N THR A 184 1.76 30.12 -1.98
CA THR A 184 1.72 31.35 -2.77
C THR A 184 1.46 31.07 -4.25
N ALA A 185 2.12 30.06 -4.82
CA ALA A 185 1.89 29.64 -6.20
C ALA A 185 0.46 29.12 -6.40
N LEU A 186 -0.02 28.30 -5.47
CA LEU A 186 -1.36 27.72 -5.48
C LEU A 186 -2.47 28.78 -5.38
N ASN A 187 -2.28 29.79 -4.53
CA ASN A 187 -3.17 30.96 -4.45
C ASN A 187 -3.18 31.81 -5.73
N SER A 188 -2.13 31.71 -6.55
CA SER A 188 -2.01 32.43 -7.82
C SER A 188 -2.53 31.62 -9.02
N ASP A 189 -2.88 30.34 -8.82
CA ASP A 189 -3.34 29.45 -9.87
C ASP A 189 -4.79 29.78 -10.29
N PRO A 190 -5.06 30.14 -11.55
CA PRO A 190 -6.42 30.43 -12.05
C PRO A 190 -7.39 29.24 -11.92
N TRP A 191 -6.85 28.02 -11.84
CA TRP A 191 -7.58 26.77 -11.73
C TRP A 191 -7.80 26.34 -10.27
N TRP A 192 -7.33 27.15 -9.31
CA TRP A 192 -7.48 26.89 -7.89
C TRP A 192 -8.96 26.73 -7.49
N PRO A 193 -9.37 25.60 -6.90
CA PRO A 193 -10.74 25.34 -6.48
C PRO A 193 -11.29 26.43 -5.57
N GLY A 194 -12.44 26.99 -5.94
CA GLY A 194 -13.09 28.06 -5.17
C GLY A 194 -12.48 29.45 -5.37
N ARG A 195 -11.33 29.59 -6.07
CA ARG A 195 -10.63 30.87 -6.32
C ARG A 195 -10.41 31.72 -5.06
N ARG A 196 -10.37 31.08 -3.90
CA ARG A 196 -10.19 31.76 -2.62
C ARG A 196 -8.76 31.61 -2.17
N ARG A 197 -8.15 32.73 -1.80
CA ARG A 197 -6.84 32.74 -1.18
C ARG A 197 -6.95 32.02 0.17
N ILE A 198 -6.14 30.98 0.35
CA ILE A 198 -6.00 30.26 1.62
C ILE A 198 -4.68 30.62 2.29
N GLU A 199 -4.67 30.60 3.61
CA GLU A 199 -3.46 30.75 4.43
C GLU A 199 -3.28 29.47 5.25
N ALA A 200 -2.04 29.08 5.52
CA ALA A 200 -1.74 27.95 6.37
C ALA A 200 -0.81 28.37 7.52
N GLY A 201 -1.02 27.77 8.69
CA GLY A 201 -0.06 27.79 9.78
C GLY A 201 0.88 26.60 9.66
N ILE A 202 2.19 26.81 9.88
CA ILE A 202 3.18 25.73 9.93
C ILE A 202 3.87 25.76 11.29
N GLY A 203 3.80 24.66 12.02
CA GLY A 203 4.49 24.47 13.29
C GLY A 203 5.61 23.45 13.16
N ILE A 204 6.75 23.73 13.80
CA ILE A 204 7.92 22.85 13.82
C ILE A 204 8.36 22.65 15.26
N HIS A 205 8.65 21.40 15.63
CA HIS A 205 9.17 21.04 16.94
C HIS A 205 10.23 19.95 16.82
N THR A 206 11.29 20.04 17.61
CA THR A 206 12.34 19.01 17.69
C THR A 206 12.39 18.45 19.09
N GLY A 207 12.44 17.12 19.19
CA GLY A 207 12.53 16.43 20.47
C GLY A 207 12.64 14.92 20.31
N ARG A 208 12.79 14.23 21.44
CA ARG A 208 12.84 12.77 21.49
C ARG A 208 11.43 12.19 21.34
N ALA A 209 11.29 11.18 20.50
CA ALA A 209 10.05 10.46 20.25
C ALA A 209 10.34 8.97 19.98
N ILE A 210 9.31 8.14 20.07
CA ILE A 210 9.37 6.73 19.68
C ILE A 210 8.70 6.61 18.32
N VAL A 211 9.43 6.10 17.32
CA VAL A 211 8.92 5.87 15.96
C VAL A 211 8.85 4.37 15.70
N GLY A 212 7.65 3.89 15.38
CA GLY A 212 7.39 2.49 15.03
C GLY A 212 5.93 2.25 14.70
N ASP A 213 5.62 1.03 14.27
CA ASP A 213 4.26 0.61 13.97
C ASP A 213 3.47 0.37 15.27
N ILE A 214 2.78 1.40 15.75
CA ILE A 214 1.94 1.32 16.96
C ILE A 214 0.46 1.17 16.56
N GLY A 215 -0.14 0.00 16.78
CA GLY A 215 -1.57 -0.19 16.53
C GLY A 215 -2.06 -1.65 16.59
N ALA A 216 -3.38 -1.83 16.69
CA ALA A 216 -4.00 -3.16 16.68
C ALA A 216 -3.91 -3.80 15.28
N PRO A 217 -3.77 -5.13 15.16
CA PRO A 217 -3.61 -5.84 13.88
C PRO A 217 -4.71 -5.61 12.83
N HIS A 218 -5.82 -4.97 13.20
CA HIS A 218 -7.07 -4.91 12.45
C HIS A 218 -7.44 -3.55 11.85
N ARG A 219 -6.58 -2.54 11.97
CA ARG A 219 -6.74 -1.29 11.21
C ARG A 219 -5.49 -1.07 10.36
N ARG A 220 -5.50 -1.70 9.18
CA ARG A 220 -4.45 -1.59 8.16
C ARG A 220 -4.99 -0.93 6.91
#